data_AF-A0A969QRR4-F1
#
_entry.id   AF-A0A969QRR4-F1
#
_cell.length_a   1.000
_cell.length_b   1.000
_cell.length_c   1.000
_cell.angle_alpha   90.00
_cell.angle_beta   90.00
_cell.angle_gamma   90.00
#
_symmetry.space_group_name_H-M   'P 1'
#
loop_
_entity.id
_entity.type
_entity.pdbx_description
1 polymer ?
#
loop_
_entity_poly.entity_id
_entity_poly.type
_entity_poly.pdbx_seq_one_letter_code
_entity_poly.pdbx_strand_id
1 'polypeptide(L)' 'VSLYVPVFGWVDFDATNNVIPTENHIRFAHGRDYHDICPIRGTVYGGDRQILKIGVTVTPLEEI' A
#
# COMPACT_ATOMS: atom_id res chain seq x y z
N VAL A 1 2.06 1.31 7.76
CA VAL A 1 2.99 2.44 8.01
C VAL A 1 4.39 1.88 8.20
N SER A 2 5.43 2.64 7.89
CA SER A 2 6.81 2.23 8.10
C SER A 2 7.48 3.14 9.11
N LEU A 3 8.32 2.60 9.99
CA LEU A 3 9.11 3.37 10.94
C LEU A 3 10.59 3.09 10.70
N TYR A 4 11.42 4.13 10.78
CA TYR A 4 12.87 3.95 10.80
C TYR A 4 13.30 3.55 12.21
N VAL A 5 13.78 2.33 12.36
CA VAL A 5 14.32 1.79 13.59
C VAL A 5 15.85 1.79 13.47
N PRO A 6 16.59 2.45 14.39
CA PRO A 6 18.04 2.40 14.38
C PRO A 6 18.56 0.96 14.28
N VAL A 7 19.62 0.73 13.52
CA VAL A 7 20.22 -0.59 13.24
C VAL A 7 19.39 -1.50 12.31
N PHE A 8 18.05 -1.42 12.34
CA PHE A 8 17.17 -2.28 11.54
C PHE A 8 16.65 -1.63 10.24
N GLY A 9 16.77 -0.30 10.11
CA GLY A 9 16.27 0.42 8.94
C GLY A 9 14.76 0.63 8.97
N TRP A 10 14.13 0.71 7.79
CA TRP A 10 12.68 0.87 7.67
C TRP A 10 11.94 -0.44 7.93
N VAL A 11 11.07 -0.45 8.93
CA VAL A 11 10.25 -1.61 9.33
C VAL A 11 8.78 -1.30 9.09
N ASP A 12 8.07 -2.21 8.43
CA ASP A 12 6.65 -2.06 8.11
C ASP A 12 5.74 -2.62 9.22
N PHE A 13 4.61 -1.94 9.42
CA PHE A 13 3.59 -2.27 10.41
C PHE A 13 2.19 -2.09 9.83
N ASP A 14 1.29 -3.05 10.10
CA ASP A 14 -0.13 -2.94 9.84
C ASP A 14 -0.88 -2.69 11.16
N ALA A 15 -1.07 -1.41 11.47
CA ALA A 15 -1.77 -0.97 12.67
C ALA A 15 -3.29 -1.25 12.63
N THR A 16 -3.87 -1.47 11.44
CA THR A 16 -5.30 -1.77 11.29
C THR A 16 -5.61 -3.16 11.83
N ASN A 17 -4.71 -4.11 11.55
CA ASN A 17 -4.87 -5.51 11.91
C ASN A 17 -3.99 -5.96 13.08
N ASN A 18 -3.17 -5.05 13.63
CA ASN A 18 -2.23 -5.32 14.72
C ASN A 18 -1.25 -6.48 14.40
N VAL A 19 -0.68 -6.45 13.19
CA VAL A 19 0.27 -7.47 12.72
C VAL A 19 1.50 -6.84 12.05
N ILE A 20 2.58 -7.62 11.98
CA ILE A 20 3.68 -7.34 11.06
C ILE A 20 3.26 -7.82 9.66
N PRO A 21 3.39 -7.00 8.62
CA PRO A 21 3.05 -7.38 7.25
C PRO A 21 3.77 -8.67 6.81
N THR A 22 3.06 -9.55 6.13
CA THR A 22 3.59 -10.81 5.57
C THR A 22 3.53 -10.79 4.05
N GLU A 23 3.71 -11.93 3.39
CA GLU A 23 3.51 -12.12 1.95
C GLU A 23 2.13 -11.68 1.43
N ASN A 24 1.13 -11.53 2.32
CA ASN A 24 -0.21 -11.03 1.97
C ASN A 24 -0.29 -9.49 1.86
N HIS A 25 0.79 -8.77 2.18
CA HIS A 25 0.87 -7.31 2.11
C HIS A 25 1.86 -6.88 1.03
N ILE A 26 1.34 -6.41 -0.10
CA ILE A 26 2.18 -5.90 -1.19
C ILE A 26 2.33 -4.39 -1.07
N ARG A 27 3.56 -3.91 -0.86
CA ARG A 27 3.88 -2.49 -0.95
C ARG A 27 3.84 -2.06 -2.42
N PHE A 28 2.86 -1.22 -2.79
CA PHE A 28 2.77 -0.65 -4.15
C PHE A 28 3.45 0.73 -4.30
N ALA A 29 3.53 1.51 -3.21
CA ALA A 29 4.14 2.84 -3.19
C ALA A 29 4.71 3.19 -1.79
N HIS A 30 5.58 4.19 -1.72
CA HIS A 30 6.14 4.73 -0.48
C HIS A 30 6.18 6.27 -0.56
N GLY A 31 5.76 6.94 0.51
CA GLY A 31 5.74 8.39 0.63
C GLY A 31 5.62 8.80 2.09
N ARG A 32 5.79 10.09 2.40
CA ARG A 32 5.78 10.58 3.79
C ARG A 32 4.38 10.59 4.38
N ASP A 33 3.40 10.90 3.54
CA ASP A 33 1.99 10.84 3.88
C ASP A 33 1.13 10.45 2.66
N TYR A 34 -0.18 10.39 2.87
CA TYR A 34 -1.13 10.00 1.83
C TYR A 34 -1.05 10.84 0.56
N HIS A 35 -0.69 12.13 0.62
CA HIS A 35 -0.60 13.01 -0.55
C HIS A 35 0.52 12.63 -1.51
N ASP A 36 1.60 12.02 -1.01
CA ASP A 36 2.73 11.59 -1.84
C ASP A 36 2.38 10.33 -2.67
N ILE A 37 1.37 9.55 -2.23
CA ILE A 37 1.03 8.23 -2.82
C ILE A 37 -0.46 8.07 -3.18
N CYS A 38 -1.23 9.15 -3.13
CA CYS A 38 -2.67 9.09 -3.33
C CYS A 38 -2.99 8.60 -4.76
N PRO A 39 -3.77 7.51 -4.93
CA PRO A 39 -4.12 7.00 -6.26
C PRO A 39 -4.91 7.99 -7.13
N ILE A 40 -5.70 8.88 -6.52
CA ILE A 40 -6.54 9.86 -7.23
C ILE A 40 -6.48 11.20 -6.49
N ARG A 41 -5.97 12.25 -7.14
CA ARG A 41 -5.87 13.60 -6.57
C ARG A 41 -6.51 14.63 -7.51
N GLY A 42 -7.17 15.63 -6.93
CA GLY A 42 -7.74 16.77 -7.66
C GLY A 42 -9.26 16.88 -7.50
N THR A 43 -9.88 17.67 -8.36
CA THR A 43 -11.34 17.87 -8.37
C THR A 43 -11.96 17.08 -9.51
N VAL A 44 -12.97 16.27 -9.20
CA VAL A 44 -13.76 15.55 -10.20
C VAL A 44 -15.07 16.30 -10.42
N TYR A 45 -15.34 16.69 -11.66
CA TYR A 45 -16.60 17.33 -12.07
C TYR A 45 -17.48 16.30 -12.79
N GLY A 46 -18.65 15.99 -12.24
CA GLY A 46 -19.58 14.95 -12.73
C GLY A 46 -20.59 14.53 -11.65
N GLY A 47 -21.47 13.56 -11.95
CA GLY A 47 -22.57 13.18 -11.05
C GLY A 47 -23.20 11.80 -11.27
N ASP A 48 -22.48 10.89 -11.93
CA ASP A 48 -22.90 9.48 -12.05
C ASP A 48 -22.03 8.57 -11.16
N ARG A 49 -22.45 7.32 -10.97
CA ARG A 49 -21.86 6.38 -10.01
C ARG A 49 -20.39 6.08 -10.31
N GLN A 50 -19.52 6.37 -9.36
CA GLN A 50 -18.11 5.98 -9.41
C GLN A 50 -17.91 4.62 -8.75
N ILE A 51 -17.26 3.69 -9.45
CA ILE A 51 -16.94 2.36 -8.94
C ILE A 51 -15.42 2.18 -9.01
N LEU A 52 -14.79 2.02 -7.84
CA LEU A 52 -13.39 1.64 -7.75
C LEU A 52 -13.29 0.11 -7.62
N LYS A 53 -12.66 -0.53 -8.61
CA LYS A 53 -12.32 -1.95 -8.57
C LYS A 53 -10.82 -2.09 -8.39
N ILE A 54 -10.39 -2.74 -7.31
CA ILE A 54 -8.99 -3.04 -7.03
C ILE A 54 -8.86 -4.55 -6.92
N GLY A 55 -7.81 -5.09 -7.53
CA GLY A 55 -7.45 -6.50 -7.46
C GLY A 55 -5.95 -6.64 -7.47
N VAL A 56 -5.46 -7.69 -6.82
CA VAL A 56 -4.05 -8.07 -6.79
C VAL A 56 -3.99 -9.52 -7.25
N THR A 57 -3.15 -9.78 -8.26
CA THR A 57 -2.85 -11.13 -8.74
C THR A 57 -1.37 -11.40 -8.53
N VAL A 58 -1.05 -12.50 -7.87
CA VAL A 58 0.33 -12.92 -7.59
C VAL A 58 0.59 -14.23 -8.33
N THR A 59 1.77 -14.34 -8.95
CA THR A 59 2.23 -15.56 -9.60
C THR A 59 3.50 -16.03 -8.89
N PRO A 60 3.55 -17.28 -8.39
CA PRO A 60 4.77 -17.84 -7.81
C PRO A 60 5.89 -17.89 -8.86
N LEU A 61 7.12 -17.61 -8.44
CA LEU A 61 8.29 -17.86 -9.27
C LEU A 61 8.68 -19.34 -9.14
N GLU A 62 9.19 -19.94 -10.22
CA GLU A 62 9.77 -21.29 -10.18
C GLU A 62 11.00 -21.30 -9.25
N GLU A 63 11.10 -22.31 -8.38
CA GLU A 63 12.28 -22.49 -7.52
C GLU A 63 13.50 -22.82 -8.39
N ILE A 64 14.60 -22.06 -8.21
CA ILE A 64 15.89 -22.26 -8.89
C ILE A 64 16.72 -23.30 -8.15
#